data_AF-A0A963ZGH3-F1
#
_entry.id   AF-A0A963ZGH3-F1
#
_cell.length_a   1.000
_cell.length_b   1.000
_cell.length_c   1.000
_cell.angle_alpha   90.00
_cell.angle_beta   90.00
_cell.angle_gamma   90.00
#
_symmetry.space_group_name_H-M   'P 1'
#
loop_
_entity.id
_entity.type
_entity.pdbx_description
1 polymer ?
#
loop_
_entity_poly.entity_id
_entity_poly.type
_entity_poly.pdbx_seq_one_letter_code
_entity_poly.pdbx_strand_id
1 'polypeptide(L)'
;MNRMNVMSMKPSLFFISLLPLLIVTTDLHGQDRDVRAERLVLDDAGTDSTVNTITIQASPTLSQNLVLTIPDPGSGTAEFMLSSGSAGFWRLGGNGGTVPGTNFLGTTDSTAVQIQVRGGSGTIANSLILNENGSLQRDPGGNARGLDAIDLQISRSAVTEVAASDYSVIGGGQNNSIAPSADHSTISGGFSNAIRDSAIYATIGGGALNTIDTNARYAMIGAGRENTIGIWAEYSTIGGGYLNAIDSGASRATIGGGVENRIRSGADYATIGGGYNNLVELGAHHGTIGGGEGNVIWDSARFSTIGGGIGNNIRDSADYATISGGRSNNVNIDADYTTIGGGRGNNIGLNSGWSSIGGGRQNGIQSDVQYGTIAGGWLNILRTDADYSTIGGGEGNVIDGTYSVIPGGRGLSLIADRSFGFLANAGSNDMTISESNVAVFGNTDLWLANNNGTASQIRFYEANTGSGGFPNSTNYTSFEAPPLGDTIAYILPATKPTQVNQVLEVAAINGDTITLTWGTDSTIAGRVDSDVPTAIGIGEPDDGSLLENGMRQLEAQLEAREQLLEAQKKRIEALQAELQRLEKGDPQLSSEGVE
;
A
#
# COMPACT_ATOMS: atom_id res chain seq x y z
N MET A 1 125.28 20.32 47.29
CA MET A 1 126.54 20.72 47.98
C MET A 1 126.88 22.16 47.62
N ASN A 2 127.77 22.80 48.40
CA ASN A 2 128.46 24.09 48.18
C ASN A 2 128.84 24.42 46.71
N ARG A 3 129.03 25.67 46.24
CA ARG A 3 129.04 27.07 46.80
C ARG A 3 128.88 28.03 45.57
N MET A 4 128.17 29.17 45.59
CA MET A 4 128.40 30.48 46.25
C MET A 4 129.37 31.46 45.49
N ASN A 5 128.88 32.70 45.26
CA ASN A 5 129.56 34.01 45.05
C ASN A 5 130.14 34.53 43.69
N VAL A 6 129.42 35.52 43.11
CA VAL A 6 129.77 36.98 43.01
C VAL A 6 130.87 37.53 42.05
N MET A 7 130.50 38.63 41.34
CA MET A 7 131.28 39.80 40.79
C MET A 7 131.83 39.90 39.33
N SER A 8 131.31 40.93 38.62
CA SER A 8 132.02 42.04 37.90
C SER A 8 132.53 41.98 36.42
N MET A 9 132.03 42.95 35.63
CA MET A 9 132.66 43.76 34.52
C MET A 9 133.27 43.18 33.21
N LYS A 10 132.55 43.44 32.07
CA LYS A 10 132.95 44.14 30.79
C LYS A 10 134.15 43.66 29.89
N PRO A 11 134.31 44.10 28.59
CA PRO A 11 133.39 44.64 27.54
C PRO A 11 133.67 44.14 26.06
N SER A 12 133.09 44.81 25.02
CA SER A 12 133.53 44.93 23.57
C SER A 12 133.13 43.83 22.53
N LEU A 13 132.94 44.04 21.19
CA LEU A 13 132.67 45.22 20.30
C LEU A 13 132.00 44.83 18.90
N PHE A 14 131.92 45.76 17.92
CA PHE A 14 131.04 45.89 16.71
C PHE A 14 131.44 45.28 15.32
N PHE A 15 130.45 45.10 14.39
CA PHE A 15 130.34 45.31 12.89
C PHE A 15 128.81 45.12 12.50
N ILE A 16 128.07 45.62 11.46
CA ILE A 16 128.21 46.22 10.08
C ILE A 16 128.11 45.16 8.93
N SER A 17 127.35 45.23 7.81
CA SER A 17 126.43 46.20 7.08
C SER A 17 125.15 45.47 6.48
N LEU A 18 124.39 45.74 5.38
CA LEU A 18 124.42 46.58 4.13
C LEU A 18 123.00 47.01 3.56
N LEU A 19 122.61 46.76 2.27
CA LEU A 19 121.52 47.45 1.48
C LEU A 19 120.57 46.51 0.62
N PRO A 20 119.48 47.01 -0.07
CA PRO A 20 118.30 46.21 -0.51
C PRO A 20 117.85 46.32 -2.01
N LEU A 21 116.61 45.83 -2.32
CA LEU A 21 115.60 46.27 -3.33
C LEU A 21 115.19 45.29 -4.48
N LEU A 22 113.89 44.98 -4.59
CA LEU A 22 113.16 44.68 -5.85
C LEU A 22 111.62 44.86 -5.66
N ILE A 23 110.83 44.92 -6.75
CA ILE A 23 109.38 45.18 -6.80
C ILE A 23 108.70 44.16 -7.72
N VAL A 24 107.48 43.65 -7.41
CA VAL A 24 106.41 43.31 -8.40
C VAL A 24 105.07 42.84 -7.77
N THR A 25 103.95 43.39 -8.29
CA THR A 25 102.52 42.98 -8.23
C THR A 25 101.76 42.83 -6.90
N THR A 26 100.43 42.75 -7.05
CA THR A 26 99.35 42.89 -6.06
C THR A 26 98.79 41.55 -5.55
N ASP A 27 98.25 41.54 -4.34
CA ASP A 27 96.86 41.09 -4.12
C ASP A 27 96.29 41.60 -2.79
N LEU A 28 94.97 41.85 -2.77
CA LEU A 28 94.20 42.16 -1.57
C LEU A 28 93.75 40.87 -0.87
N HIS A 29 94.70 40.13 -0.31
CA HIS A 29 94.38 38.97 0.53
C HIS A 29 93.72 39.43 1.85
N GLY A 30 92.63 38.77 2.22
CA GLY A 30 91.96 39.00 3.50
C GLY A 30 92.89 38.67 4.68
N GLN A 31 92.80 39.46 5.75
CA GLN A 31 93.53 39.16 6.98
C GLN A 31 92.79 38.07 7.77
N ASP A 32 93.31 36.86 7.76
CA ASP A 32 93.00 35.88 8.81
C ASP A 32 93.44 36.48 10.16
N ARG A 33 92.46 36.70 11.04
CA ARG A 33 92.67 37.27 12.38
C ARG A 33 92.24 36.27 13.44
N ASP A 34 93.19 35.46 13.90
CA ASP A 34 93.03 34.59 15.07
C ASP A 34 92.65 35.41 16.32
N VAL A 35 91.38 35.36 16.71
CA VAL A 35 90.88 35.96 17.96
C VAL A 35 90.80 34.89 19.04
N ARG A 36 91.79 34.87 19.95
CA ARG A 36 91.78 34.00 21.13
C ARG A 36 90.87 34.56 22.22
N ALA A 37 89.58 34.25 22.14
CA ALA A 37 88.59 34.55 23.17
C ALA A 37 87.83 33.27 23.58
N GLU A 38 87.56 33.10 24.88
CA GLU A 38 86.70 32.03 25.40
C GLU A 38 85.25 32.18 24.90
N ARG A 39 84.84 33.45 24.69
CA ARG A 39 83.51 33.86 24.25
C ARG A 39 83.61 34.99 23.23
N LEU A 40 83.11 34.76 22.02
CA LEU A 40 82.81 35.80 21.04
C LEU A 40 81.34 36.21 21.20
N VAL A 41 81.09 37.50 21.30
CA VAL A 41 79.73 38.07 21.29
C VAL A 41 79.63 38.98 20.09
N LEU A 42 78.68 38.71 19.20
CA LEU A 42 78.28 39.60 18.12
C LEU A 42 76.97 40.28 18.52
N ASP A 43 76.87 41.57 18.24
CA ASP A 43 75.77 42.42 18.67
C ASP A 43 75.02 42.97 17.46
N ASP A 44 73.70 43.06 17.57
CA ASP A 44 72.86 43.78 16.62
C ASP A 44 73.01 45.29 16.89
N ALA A 45 73.29 46.07 15.85
CA ALA A 45 73.39 47.54 15.96
C ALA A 45 72.00 48.21 16.02
N GLY A 46 71.06 47.59 16.72
CA GLY A 46 69.65 47.93 16.78
C GLY A 46 69.38 49.26 17.47
N THR A 47 68.64 50.14 16.81
CA THR A 47 68.22 51.45 17.35
C THR A 47 66.97 51.36 18.23
N ASP A 48 66.43 50.17 18.49
CA ASP A 48 65.20 49.95 19.28
C ASP A 48 65.43 49.78 20.79
N SER A 49 66.69 49.84 21.23
CA SER A 49 67.16 49.64 22.62
C SER A 49 67.03 48.22 23.19
N THR A 50 66.81 47.20 22.36
CA THR A 50 66.97 45.78 22.71
C THR A 50 68.27 45.21 22.14
N VAL A 51 69.17 44.78 23.02
CA VAL A 51 70.53 44.32 22.65
C VAL A 51 70.50 42.82 22.35
N ASN A 52 70.30 42.48 21.07
CA ASN A 52 70.21 41.10 20.60
C ASN A 52 71.59 40.50 20.32
N THR A 53 72.12 39.72 21.27
CA THR A 53 73.49 39.17 21.18
C THR A 53 73.54 37.72 20.70
N ILE A 54 74.36 37.44 19.68
CA ILE A 54 74.78 36.08 19.32
C ILE A 54 76.06 35.75 20.09
N THR A 55 75.97 34.82 21.03
CA THR A 55 77.11 34.38 21.85
C THR A 55 77.64 33.02 21.38
N ILE A 56 78.89 32.99 20.94
CA ILE A 56 79.64 31.76 20.65
C ILE A 56 80.64 31.57 21.80
N GLN A 57 80.44 30.53 22.62
CA GLN A 57 81.30 30.22 23.76
C GLN A 57 81.75 28.76 23.71
N ALA A 58 83.05 28.53 23.91
CA ALA A 58 83.60 27.18 24.03
C ALA A 58 83.46 26.65 25.47
N SER A 59 83.40 25.32 25.62
CA SER A 59 83.63 24.68 26.93
C SER A 59 85.13 24.77 27.29
N PRO A 60 85.54 24.82 28.58
CA PRO A 60 86.91 25.17 28.99
C PRO A 60 88.05 24.31 28.41
N THR A 61 87.75 23.11 27.91
CA THR A 61 88.68 22.30 27.12
C THR A 61 87.95 21.67 25.93
N LEU A 62 88.33 22.05 24.71
CA LEU A 62 87.97 21.34 23.49
C LEU A 62 88.99 20.22 23.24
N SER A 63 88.53 18.98 23.04
CA SER A 63 89.41 17.82 22.77
C SER A 63 89.91 17.74 21.32
N GLN A 64 89.38 18.60 20.45
CA GLN A 64 89.72 18.74 19.03
C GLN A 64 89.32 20.15 18.57
N ASN A 65 89.85 20.62 17.44
CA ASN A 65 89.44 21.91 16.87
C ASN A 65 87.95 21.89 16.49
N LEU A 66 87.20 22.92 16.90
CA LEU A 66 85.84 23.19 16.42
C LEU A 66 85.90 24.34 15.41
N VAL A 67 85.63 24.04 14.14
CA VAL A 67 85.60 25.03 13.06
C VAL A 67 84.15 25.35 12.71
N LEU A 68 83.72 26.59 12.97
CA LEU A 68 82.43 27.09 12.52
C LEU A 68 82.61 27.82 11.18
N THR A 69 82.48 27.08 10.07
CA THR A 69 82.50 27.67 8.73
C THR A 69 81.18 28.36 8.44
N ILE A 70 81.18 29.68 8.30
CA ILE A 70 80.06 30.42 7.72
C ILE A 70 80.18 30.30 6.19
N PRO A 71 79.15 29.77 5.47
CA PRO A 71 79.20 29.66 4.02
C PRO A 71 79.19 31.02 3.31
N ASP A 72 79.86 31.10 2.17
CA ASP A 72 79.72 32.19 1.21
C ASP A 72 78.26 32.21 0.67
N PRO A 73 77.52 33.34 0.73
CA PRO A 73 76.10 33.41 0.34
C PRO A 73 75.80 33.26 -1.17
N GLY A 74 76.75 32.72 -1.95
CA GLY A 74 76.56 32.30 -3.34
C GLY A 74 75.54 31.17 -3.49
N SER A 75 74.25 31.52 -3.54
CA SER A 75 73.07 30.66 -3.72
C SER A 75 72.56 29.87 -2.49
N GLY A 76 72.15 30.58 -1.43
CA GLY A 76 71.31 30.02 -0.36
C GLY A 76 71.42 30.80 0.95
N THR A 77 70.31 30.93 1.69
CA THR A 77 70.28 31.61 2.99
C THR A 77 71.14 30.88 4.03
N ALA A 78 72.05 31.60 4.68
CA ALA A 78 72.77 31.11 5.85
C ALA A 78 71.93 31.33 7.11
N GLU A 79 71.46 30.24 7.74
CA GLU A 79 70.68 30.28 8.99
C GLU A 79 71.38 29.54 10.14
N PHE A 80 71.15 30.01 11.35
CA PHE A 80 71.82 29.56 12.58
C PHE A 80 71.11 28.34 13.20
N MET A 81 71.30 27.15 12.62
CA MET A 81 70.66 25.92 13.14
C MET A 81 71.19 25.54 14.54
N LEU A 82 70.29 25.47 15.53
CA LEU A 82 70.59 24.94 16.86
C LEU A 82 70.81 23.42 16.81
N SER A 83 72.08 23.02 16.87
CA SER A 83 72.62 21.73 17.34
C SER A 83 71.94 20.41 16.90
N SER A 84 72.68 19.63 16.12
CA SER A 84 72.60 18.16 16.01
C SER A 84 71.27 17.52 15.55
N GLY A 85 71.12 17.38 14.24
CA GLY A 85 71.45 16.10 13.58
C GLY A 85 70.59 14.86 13.86
N SER A 86 69.51 14.95 14.63
CA SER A 86 68.53 13.86 14.76
C SER A 86 67.60 13.83 13.56
N ALA A 87 67.42 12.66 12.92
CA ALA A 87 66.60 12.47 11.73
C ALA A 87 65.07 12.49 11.99
N GLY A 88 64.62 13.08 13.10
CA GLY A 88 63.25 12.99 13.62
C GLY A 88 62.46 14.30 13.66
N PHE A 89 62.83 15.31 12.86
CA PHE A 89 62.17 16.62 12.86
C PHE A 89 61.82 17.13 11.46
N TRP A 90 60.78 17.96 11.39
CA TRP A 90 60.36 18.68 10.19
C TRP A 90 61.18 19.96 10.02
N ARG A 91 61.78 20.16 8.84
CA ARG A 91 62.48 21.41 8.48
C ARG A 91 61.49 22.40 7.86
N LEU A 92 61.67 23.69 8.14
CA LEU A 92 60.80 24.78 7.64
C LEU A 92 60.79 24.91 6.11
N GLY A 93 61.85 24.47 5.42
CA GLY A 93 61.94 24.39 3.95
C GLY A 93 61.68 22.99 3.38
N GLY A 94 61.07 22.08 4.14
CA GLY A 94 60.89 20.68 3.78
C GLY A 94 62.12 19.80 4.03
N ASN A 95 61.91 18.49 4.04
CA ASN A 95 62.98 17.49 4.16
C ASN A 95 63.44 17.06 2.75
N GLY A 96 64.76 16.96 2.54
CA GLY A 96 65.34 16.78 1.20
C GLY A 96 65.10 15.40 0.60
N GLY A 97 64.99 15.34 -0.73
CA GLY A 97 64.66 14.13 -1.51
C GLY A 97 63.29 14.19 -2.21
N THR A 98 62.52 15.24 -1.96
CA THR A 98 61.16 15.45 -2.48
C THR A 98 61.10 16.27 -3.77
N VAL A 99 60.16 15.94 -4.66
CA VAL A 99 59.51 16.88 -5.56
C VAL A 99 58.01 16.57 -5.48
N PRO A 100 57.21 17.44 -4.83
CA PRO A 100 56.76 18.65 -5.51
C PRO A 100 56.81 19.94 -4.67
N GLY A 101 57.52 20.94 -5.18
CA GLY A 101 57.50 22.30 -4.64
C GLY A 101 58.20 22.48 -3.28
N THR A 102 58.01 23.66 -2.67
CA THR A 102 58.72 24.11 -1.46
C THR A 102 57.91 24.01 -0.17
N ASN A 103 56.64 23.63 -0.22
CA ASN A 103 55.73 23.67 0.93
C ASN A 103 54.79 22.46 0.98
N PHE A 104 55.20 21.35 1.60
CA PHE A 104 54.26 20.27 1.96
C PHE A 104 54.71 19.48 3.20
N LEU A 105 53.74 18.82 3.85
CA LEU A 105 53.93 17.97 5.02
C LEU A 105 53.79 16.49 4.58
N GLY A 106 54.87 15.88 4.09
CA GLY A 106 54.86 14.49 3.65
C GLY A 106 56.22 13.78 3.66
N THR A 107 56.18 12.49 3.35
CA THR A 107 57.31 11.55 3.26
C THR A 107 57.76 11.32 1.81
N THR A 108 58.98 10.81 1.62
CA THR A 108 59.59 10.52 0.29
C THR A 108 59.60 9.05 -0.07
N ASP A 109 59.49 8.18 0.93
CA ASP A 109 59.99 6.81 0.96
C ASP A 109 58.90 5.75 0.85
N SER A 110 57.69 6.15 0.43
CA SER A 110 56.47 5.34 0.52
C SER A 110 56.32 4.78 1.95
N THR A 111 56.00 5.68 2.88
CA THR A 111 55.75 5.35 4.28
C THR A 111 54.73 6.33 4.85
N ALA A 112 53.69 5.81 5.51
CA ALA A 112 52.58 6.61 6.04
C ALA A 112 53.00 7.76 6.97
N VAL A 113 52.46 8.96 6.74
CA VAL A 113 52.72 10.16 7.57
C VAL A 113 51.85 10.11 8.82
N GLN A 114 52.46 10.16 10.01
CA GLN A 114 51.73 10.16 11.29
C GLN A 114 51.86 11.49 12.02
N ILE A 115 50.75 12.21 12.18
CA ILE A 115 50.63 13.34 13.11
C ILE A 115 50.20 12.76 14.46
N GLN A 116 50.93 13.04 15.54
CA GLN A 116 50.67 12.50 16.88
C GLN A 116 50.68 13.58 17.95
N VAL A 117 49.77 13.50 18.94
CA VAL A 117 49.74 14.41 20.10
C VAL A 117 50.24 13.68 21.35
N ARG A 118 51.31 14.19 21.98
CA ARG A 118 51.82 13.67 23.26
C ARG A 118 50.93 14.12 24.43
N GLY A 119 49.95 13.29 24.80
CA GLY A 119 49.09 13.59 25.96
C GLY A 119 47.99 12.56 26.21
N GLY A 120 48.35 11.33 26.60
CA GLY A 120 47.39 10.28 26.96
C GLY A 120 48.10 8.96 27.30
N SER A 121 47.55 8.18 28.24
CA SER A 121 48.14 6.93 28.68
C SER A 121 47.86 5.79 27.70
N GLY A 122 48.80 5.50 26.82
CA GLY A 122 48.70 4.41 25.86
C GLY A 122 49.12 4.81 24.45
N THR A 123 50.10 4.08 23.94
CA THR A 123 50.73 4.19 22.62
C THR A 123 49.72 4.49 21.48
N ILE A 124 50.03 5.47 20.63
CA ILE A 124 49.42 5.77 19.31
C ILE A 124 47.90 6.08 19.24
N ALA A 125 47.14 5.97 20.33
CA ALA A 125 45.66 6.10 20.34
C ALA A 125 45.09 7.51 20.01
N ASN A 126 45.95 8.48 19.68
CA ASN A 126 45.56 9.82 19.21
C ASN A 126 46.51 10.29 18.11
N SER A 127 46.39 9.65 16.94
CA SER A 127 47.10 10.03 15.73
C SER A 127 46.16 10.54 14.64
N LEU A 128 46.74 11.06 13.56
CA LEU A 128 46.13 11.10 12.23
C LEU A 128 47.18 10.54 11.27
N ILE A 129 46.81 9.48 10.55
CA ILE A 129 47.70 8.71 9.68
C ILE A 129 47.22 8.87 8.25
N LEU A 130 48.12 9.35 7.38
CA LEU A 130 47.94 9.44 5.93
C LEU A 130 48.73 8.28 5.31
N ASN A 131 48.02 7.28 4.78
CA ASN A 131 48.62 6.07 4.22
C ASN A 131 49.01 6.24 2.73
N GLU A 132 49.90 5.38 2.24
CA GLU A 132 50.33 5.38 0.83
C GLU A 132 49.20 5.01 -0.16
N ASN A 133 48.20 4.24 0.29
CA ASN A 133 47.02 3.90 -0.50
C ASN A 133 45.93 5.00 -0.47
N GLY A 134 46.32 6.25 -0.21
CA GLY A 134 45.43 7.41 -0.10
C GLY A 134 44.56 7.45 1.17
N SER A 135 44.47 6.36 1.94
CA SER A 135 43.52 6.26 3.05
C SER A 135 43.93 7.06 4.30
N LEU A 136 42.92 7.48 5.07
CA LEU A 136 43.04 8.33 6.26
C LEU A 136 42.50 7.61 7.50
N GLN A 137 43.32 7.43 8.54
CA GLN A 137 42.91 6.73 9.78
C GLN A 137 43.39 7.44 11.06
N ARG A 138 42.70 7.20 12.19
CA ARG A 138 42.99 7.86 13.50
C ARG A 138 43.94 7.11 14.44
N ASP A 139 44.19 5.84 14.17
CA ASP A 139 45.09 4.97 14.91
C ASP A 139 45.55 3.81 14.01
N PRO A 140 46.64 3.09 14.33
CA PRO A 140 47.12 1.96 13.54
C PRO A 140 46.43 0.62 13.88
N GLY A 141 45.37 0.62 14.69
CA GLY A 141 44.60 -0.57 15.02
C GLY A 141 43.59 -0.95 13.93
N GLY A 142 43.12 -2.20 13.97
CA GLY A 142 42.22 -2.77 12.97
C GLY A 142 42.94 -3.34 11.74
N ASN A 143 42.14 -3.82 10.79
CA ASN A 143 42.62 -4.26 9.48
C ASN A 143 43.09 -3.06 8.63
N ALA A 144 43.70 -3.36 7.48
CA ALA A 144 43.98 -2.34 6.45
C ALA A 144 42.67 -1.68 5.98
N ARG A 145 42.76 -0.40 5.61
CA ARG A 145 41.67 0.37 5.01
C ARG A 145 41.73 0.21 3.48
N GLY A 146 40.59 0.33 2.81
CA GLY A 146 40.54 0.29 1.35
C GLY A 146 41.31 1.43 0.68
N LEU A 147 41.46 1.36 -0.64
CA LEU A 147 42.04 2.44 -1.45
C LEU A 147 41.23 3.73 -1.25
N ASP A 148 41.92 4.85 -1.01
CA ASP A 148 41.33 6.19 -0.82
C ASP A 148 40.24 6.29 0.29
N ALA A 149 40.19 5.31 1.21
CA ALA A 149 39.15 5.20 2.24
C ALA A 149 39.42 6.08 3.49
N ILE A 150 38.36 6.42 4.24
CA ILE A 150 38.45 7.28 5.44
C ILE A 150 37.89 6.51 6.65
N ASP A 151 38.64 6.45 7.76
CA ASP A 151 38.25 5.74 8.99
C ASP A 151 38.61 6.53 10.26
N LEU A 152 37.68 7.40 10.69
CA LEU A 152 37.91 8.37 11.76
C LEU A 152 37.46 7.92 13.16
N GLN A 153 37.01 6.68 13.33
CA GLN A 153 36.70 6.12 14.65
C GLN A 153 37.97 5.80 15.44
N ILE A 154 37.90 5.91 16.77
CA ILE A 154 39.05 5.85 17.69
C ILE A 154 38.97 4.60 18.60
N SER A 155 37.82 3.92 18.66
CA SER A 155 37.61 2.73 19.49
C SER A 155 36.96 1.63 18.66
N ARG A 156 37.47 0.41 18.84
CA ARG A 156 37.03 -0.82 18.17
C ARG A 156 37.07 -1.98 19.17
N SER A 157 36.12 -2.90 19.07
CA SER A 157 36.08 -4.19 19.76
C SER A 157 36.68 -5.33 18.91
N ALA A 158 36.66 -5.20 17.58
CA ALA A 158 37.16 -6.20 16.65
C ALA A 158 38.00 -5.57 15.53
N VAL A 159 38.98 -6.31 14.99
CA VAL A 159 39.89 -5.79 13.96
C VAL A 159 39.21 -5.49 12.62
N THR A 160 38.05 -6.09 12.36
CA THR A 160 37.24 -5.89 11.15
C THR A 160 36.47 -4.56 11.12
N GLU A 161 36.37 -3.85 12.25
CA GLU A 161 35.61 -2.61 12.40
C GLU A 161 36.38 -1.41 11.80
N VAL A 162 36.57 -1.41 10.48
CA VAL A 162 37.29 -0.38 9.72
C VAL A 162 36.55 -0.08 8.40
N ALA A 163 36.99 0.97 7.69
CA ALA A 163 36.58 1.24 6.30
C ALA A 163 37.40 0.33 5.34
N ALA A 164 37.01 -0.94 5.20
CA ALA A 164 37.82 -1.96 4.51
C ALA A 164 37.70 -1.94 2.97
N SER A 165 36.74 -1.19 2.41
CA SER A 165 36.46 -1.14 0.97
C SER A 165 36.93 0.15 0.31
N ASP A 166 37.12 0.13 -0.99
CA ASP A 166 37.66 1.26 -1.74
C ASP A 166 36.66 2.42 -1.76
N TYR A 167 37.17 3.65 -1.63
CA TYR A 167 36.38 4.89 -1.53
C TYR A 167 35.36 4.92 -0.37
N SER A 168 35.47 4.01 0.62
CA SER A 168 34.52 3.93 1.73
C SER A 168 34.85 4.88 2.90
N VAL A 169 33.82 5.33 3.62
CA VAL A 169 33.95 6.38 4.66
C VAL A 169 33.28 5.96 5.96
N ILE A 170 34.06 5.88 7.04
CA ILE A 170 33.59 5.89 8.43
C ILE A 170 33.94 7.25 9.05
N GLY A 171 32.93 8.11 9.19
CA GLY A 171 33.09 9.50 9.65
C GLY A 171 33.45 9.65 11.14
N GLY A 172 33.37 8.58 11.93
CA GLY A 172 33.75 8.58 13.34
C GLY A 172 33.00 7.53 14.15
N GLY A 173 32.82 7.80 15.44
CA GLY A 173 32.10 6.90 16.36
C GLY A 173 32.97 5.78 16.93
N GLN A 174 32.38 4.60 17.12
CA GLN A 174 33.03 3.40 17.67
C GLN A 174 32.44 2.12 17.05
N ASN A 175 33.28 1.10 16.89
CA ASN A 175 32.93 -0.25 16.42
C ASN A 175 32.20 -0.33 15.06
N ASN A 176 32.28 0.71 14.23
CA ASN A 176 31.62 0.75 12.92
C ASN A 176 32.44 -0.03 11.87
N SER A 177 31.77 -0.71 10.94
CA SER A 177 32.40 -1.63 9.98
C SER A 177 31.86 -1.44 8.57
N ILE A 178 32.72 -1.24 7.58
CA ILE A 178 32.39 -1.38 6.15
C ILE A 178 33.25 -2.52 5.62
N ALA A 179 32.62 -3.62 5.24
CA ALA A 179 33.29 -4.83 4.78
C ALA A 179 33.90 -4.69 3.37
N PRO A 180 34.81 -5.59 2.95
CA PRO A 180 35.36 -5.60 1.60
C PRO A 180 34.31 -5.68 0.48
N SER A 181 34.66 -5.14 -0.68
CA SER A 181 33.79 -5.01 -1.87
C SER A 181 32.47 -4.26 -1.65
N ALA A 182 32.25 -3.60 -0.51
CA ALA A 182 31.18 -2.63 -0.29
C ALA A 182 31.63 -1.21 -0.68
N ASP A 183 32.22 -1.07 -1.88
CA ASP A 183 32.91 0.14 -2.32
C ASP A 183 32.00 1.37 -2.38
N HIS A 184 32.58 2.55 -2.19
CA HIS A 184 31.91 3.87 -2.11
C HIS A 184 30.87 4.01 -0.97
N SER A 185 30.78 3.04 -0.06
CA SER A 185 29.79 3.07 1.03
C SER A 185 30.19 4.02 2.16
N THR A 186 29.19 4.56 2.88
CA THR A 186 29.40 5.55 3.95
C THR A 186 28.67 5.16 5.23
N ILE A 187 29.39 5.18 6.36
CA ILE A 187 28.84 5.24 7.72
C ILE A 187 29.25 6.56 8.33
N SER A 188 28.32 7.51 8.52
CA SER A 188 28.67 8.85 9.02
C SER A 188 29.20 8.83 10.47
N GLY A 189 28.90 7.78 11.24
CA GLY A 189 29.45 7.53 12.56
C GLY A 189 28.53 6.64 13.40
N GLY A 190 28.46 6.92 14.71
CA GLY A 190 27.60 6.18 15.64
C GLY A 190 28.30 5.00 16.33
N PHE A 191 27.52 4.01 16.78
CA PHE A 191 28.02 2.85 17.52
C PHE A 191 27.65 1.52 16.86
N SER A 192 28.65 0.71 16.48
CA SER A 192 28.45 -0.66 16.01
C SER A 192 27.54 -0.79 14.77
N ASN A 193 27.55 0.19 13.87
CA ASN A 193 26.84 0.12 12.58
C ASN A 193 27.67 -0.67 11.55
N ALA A 194 27.03 -1.46 10.70
CA ALA A 194 27.70 -2.37 9.78
C ALA A 194 27.15 -2.29 8.34
N ILE A 195 28.04 -2.20 7.36
CA ILE A 195 27.78 -2.44 5.94
C ILE A 195 28.56 -3.69 5.54
N ARG A 196 27.87 -4.71 5.01
CA ARG A 196 28.43 -6.04 4.70
C ARG A 196 28.90 -6.16 3.25
N ASP A 197 29.58 -7.27 2.96
CA ASP A 197 30.30 -7.49 1.71
C ASP A 197 29.41 -7.31 0.47
N SER A 198 29.96 -6.69 -0.58
CA SER A 198 29.25 -6.40 -1.84
C SER A 198 28.03 -5.48 -1.76
N ALA A 199 27.73 -4.87 -0.61
CA ALA A 199 26.71 -3.82 -0.48
C ALA A 199 27.23 -2.45 -0.99
N ILE A 200 27.62 -2.37 -2.28
CA ILE A 200 28.19 -1.16 -2.88
C ILE A 200 27.25 0.05 -2.81
N TYR A 201 27.82 1.25 -2.67
CA TYR A 201 27.10 2.53 -2.52
C TYR A 201 26.09 2.58 -1.36
N ALA A 202 26.23 1.72 -0.35
CA ALA A 202 25.33 1.70 0.80
C ALA A 202 25.61 2.88 1.75
N THR A 203 24.57 3.38 2.42
CA THR A 203 24.70 4.53 3.35
C THR A 203 24.02 4.27 4.69
N ILE A 204 24.75 4.44 5.79
CA ILE A 204 24.20 4.53 7.16
C ILE A 204 24.54 5.92 7.72
N GLY A 205 23.55 6.79 7.86
CA GLY A 205 23.75 8.17 8.35
C GLY A 205 24.10 8.28 9.85
N GLY A 206 24.13 7.16 10.57
CA GLY A 206 24.63 7.05 11.94
C GLY A 206 23.75 6.17 12.82
N GLY A 207 23.57 6.57 14.08
CA GLY A 207 22.77 5.80 15.04
C GLY A 207 23.56 4.64 15.68
N ALA A 208 22.90 3.54 16.03
CA ALA A 208 23.54 2.39 16.65
C ALA A 208 23.02 1.04 16.16
N LEU A 209 23.91 0.04 16.00
CA LEU A 209 23.54 -1.33 15.65
C LEU A 209 22.73 -1.47 14.34
N ASN A 210 22.79 -0.49 13.45
CA ASN A 210 22.11 -0.57 12.14
C ASN A 210 22.96 -1.40 11.17
N THR A 211 22.32 -2.29 10.39
CA THR A 211 23.01 -3.19 9.45
C THR A 211 22.45 -3.10 8.03
N ILE A 212 23.32 -2.92 7.04
CA ILE A 212 23.03 -3.17 5.63
C ILE A 212 23.80 -4.43 5.21
N ASP A 213 23.08 -5.47 4.83
CA ASP A 213 23.58 -6.83 4.67
C ASP A 213 24.09 -7.13 3.25
N THR A 214 24.69 -8.31 3.05
CA THR A 214 25.50 -8.64 1.88
C THR A 214 24.71 -8.51 0.56
N ASN A 215 25.34 -7.90 -0.45
CA ASN A 215 24.71 -7.55 -1.74
C ASN A 215 23.48 -6.61 -1.66
N ALA A 216 23.19 -5.93 -0.53
CA ALA A 216 22.16 -4.89 -0.48
C ALA A 216 22.65 -3.57 -1.14
N ARG A 217 22.89 -3.61 -2.45
CA ARG A 217 23.46 -2.51 -3.25
C ARG A 217 22.54 -1.28 -3.21
N TYR A 218 23.13 -0.08 -3.14
CA TYR A 218 22.42 1.21 -3.08
C TYR A 218 21.40 1.34 -1.92
N ALA A 219 21.50 0.51 -0.89
CA ALA A 219 20.58 0.57 0.25
C ALA A 219 20.93 1.72 1.21
N MET A 220 19.92 2.27 1.90
CA MET A 220 20.09 3.40 2.81
C MET A 220 19.38 3.17 4.15
N ILE A 221 20.11 3.39 5.25
CA ILE A 221 19.53 3.58 6.60
C ILE A 221 19.85 5.01 7.05
N GLY A 222 18.82 5.85 7.22
CA GLY A 222 19.00 7.27 7.56
C GLY A 222 19.67 7.47 8.92
N ALA A 223 19.13 6.87 9.98
CA ALA A 223 19.70 6.84 11.34
C ALA A 223 18.93 5.79 12.19
N GLY A 224 18.96 5.91 13.51
CA GLY A 224 18.13 5.13 14.43
C GLY A 224 18.90 4.02 15.15
N ARG A 225 18.20 3.00 15.65
CA ARG A 225 18.81 1.85 16.32
C ARG A 225 18.26 0.51 15.82
N GLU A 226 19.14 -0.48 15.67
CA GLU A 226 18.78 -1.89 15.35
C GLU A 226 17.96 -2.05 14.05
N ASN A 227 18.05 -1.10 13.11
CA ASN A 227 17.40 -1.22 11.81
C ASN A 227 18.24 -2.09 10.86
N THR A 228 17.60 -2.94 10.05
CA THR A 228 18.29 -3.90 9.18
C THR A 228 17.73 -3.91 7.75
N ILE A 229 18.61 -3.86 6.75
CA ILE A 229 18.29 -4.15 5.34
C ILE A 229 19.03 -5.43 4.94
N GLY A 230 18.28 -6.47 4.60
CA GLY A 230 18.77 -7.84 4.42
C GLY A 230 19.44 -8.13 3.07
N ILE A 231 19.94 -9.37 2.97
CA ILE A 231 20.78 -9.83 1.84
C ILE A 231 20.01 -9.69 0.53
N TRP A 232 20.62 -9.11 -0.52
CA TRP A 232 19.98 -8.84 -1.83
C TRP A 232 18.78 -7.86 -1.82
N ALA A 233 18.48 -7.15 -0.73
CA ALA A 233 17.40 -6.16 -0.69
C ALA A 233 17.82 -4.82 -1.37
N GLU A 234 18.23 -4.88 -2.64
CA GLU A 234 18.81 -3.77 -3.40
C GLU A 234 17.90 -2.54 -3.50
N TYR A 235 18.48 -1.34 -3.49
CA TYR A 235 17.80 -0.03 -3.55
C TYR A 235 16.79 0.22 -2.42
N SER A 236 16.80 -0.57 -1.36
CA SER A 236 15.84 -0.44 -0.25
C SER A 236 16.24 0.65 0.73
N THR A 237 15.25 1.26 1.39
CA THR A 237 15.46 2.42 2.28
C THR A 237 14.74 2.24 3.61
N ILE A 238 15.45 2.48 4.72
CA ILE A 238 14.86 2.71 6.04
C ILE A 238 15.20 4.13 6.49
N GLY A 239 14.19 5.01 6.58
CA GLY A 239 14.40 6.41 6.98
C GLY A 239 15.00 6.56 8.39
N GLY A 240 14.68 5.62 9.28
CA GLY A 240 15.33 5.43 10.57
C GLY A 240 14.42 4.72 11.57
N GLY A 241 14.49 5.11 12.84
CA GLY A 241 13.60 4.57 13.89
C GLY A 241 14.25 3.44 14.71
N TYR A 242 13.44 2.51 15.22
CA TYR A 242 13.89 1.40 16.07
C TYR A 242 13.41 0.04 15.56
N LEU A 243 14.30 -0.95 15.44
CA LEU A 243 13.97 -2.34 15.06
C LEU A 243 13.19 -2.50 13.74
N ASN A 244 13.29 -1.55 12.79
CA ASN A 244 12.65 -1.72 11.48
C ASN A 244 13.50 -2.64 10.58
N ALA A 245 12.87 -3.56 9.85
CA ALA A 245 13.57 -4.58 9.08
C ALA A 245 13.01 -4.74 7.66
N ILE A 246 13.90 -4.77 6.66
CA ILE A 246 13.60 -5.20 5.30
C ILE A 246 14.35 -6.52 5.10
N ASP A 247 13.63 -7.62 4.94
CA ASP A 247 14.21 -8.97 4.86
C ASP A 247 14.84 -9.25 3.48
N SER A 248 15.63 -10.33 3.43
CA SER A 248 16.45 -10.69 2.27
C SER A 248 15.65 -10.83 0.97
N GLY A 249 16.11 -10.17 -0.10
CA GLY A 249 15.50 -10.20 -1.43
C GLY A 249 14.19 -9.39 -1.55
N ALA A 250 13.85 -8.53 -0.61
CA ALA A 250 12.79 -7.53 -0.78
C ALA A 250 13.37 -6.26 -1.43
N SER A 251 13.44 -6.23 -2.76
CA SER A 251 14.12 -5.16 -3.51
C SER A 251 13.26 -3.90 -3.61
N ARG A 252 13.90 -2.73 -3.57
CA ARG A 252 13.24 -1.40 -3.67
C ARG A 252 12.17 -1.16 -2.60
N ALA A 253 12.25 -1.90 -1.50
CA ALA A 253 11.33 -1.78 -0.38
C ALA A 253 11.64 -0.52 0.45
N THR A 254 10.61 0.11 1.02
CA THR A 254 10.77 1.35 1.79
C THR A 254 10.08 1.27 3.14
N ILE A 255 10.79 1.58 4.22
CA ILE A 255 10.22 1.87 5.54
C ILE A 255 10.55 3.32 5.91
N GLY A 256 9.56 4.20 5.98
CA GLY A 256 9.77 5.61 6.29
C GLY A 256 10.36 5.86 7.69
N GLY A 257 10.09 4.96 8.63
CA GLY A 257 10.68 4.92 9.96
C GLY A 257 9.75 4.23 10.95
N GLY A 258 9.71 4.72 12.19
CA GLY A 258 8.85 4.17 13.25
C GLY A 258 9.53 3.09 14.09
N VAL A 259 8.74 2.14 14.60
CA VAL A 259 9.20 1.09 15.52
C VAL A 259 8.68 -0.28 15.07
N GLU A 260 9.56 -1.29 15.02
CA GLU A 260 9.23 -2.71 14.77
C GLU A 260 8.49 -2.99 13.43
N ASN A 261 8.55 -2.07 12.45
CA ASN A 261 7.92 -2.31 11.14
C ASN A 261 8.76 -3.25 10.28
N ARG A 262 8.13 -4.18 9.55
CA ARG A 262 8.84 -5.21 8.78
C ARG A 262 8.27 -5.42 7.38
N ILE A 263 9.17 -5.52 6.39
CA ILE A 263 8.87 -6.00 5.04
C ILE A 263 9.61 -7.32 4.86
N ARG A 264 8.89 -8.37 4.44
CA ARG A 264 9.43 -9.73 4.27
C ARG A 264 10.09 -9.95 2.92
N SER A 265 10.87 -11.04 2.85
CA SER A 265 11.54 -11.51 1.64
C SER A 265 10.58 -11.60 0.45
N GLY A 266 11.03 -11.13 -0.72
CA GLY A 266 10.25 -11.18 -1.96
C GLY A 266 9.07 -10.19 -2.03
N ALA A 267 8.80 -9.39 -1.00
CA ALA A 267 7.84 -8.30 -1.09
C ALA A 267 8.46 -7.08 -1.82
N ASP A 268 8.89 -7.26 -3.07
CA ASP A 268 9.52 -6.21 -3.86
C ASP A 268 8.59 -4.99 -4.02
N TYR A 269 9.17 -3.79 -4.03
CA TYR A 269 8.46 -2.50 -4.09
C TYR A 269 7.47 -2.23 -2.93
N ALA A 270 7.39 -3.09 -1.90
CA ALA A 270 6.53 -2.86 -0.76
C ALA A 270 6.94 -1.60 0.03
N THR A 271 5.97 -0.92 0.62
CA THR A 271 6.17 0.36 1.32
C THR A 271 5.43 0.38 2.65
N ILE A 272 6.13 0.72 3.74
CA ILE A 272 5.54 1.06 5.04
C ILE A 272 5.91 2.52 5.36
N GLY A 273 4.92 3.42 5.41
CA GLY A 273 5.17 4.84 5.70
C GLY A 273 5.76 5.09 7.10
N GLY A 274 5.48 4.19 8.05
CA GLY A 274 6.05 4.14 9.39
C GLY A 274 5.05 3.59 10.40
N GLY A 275 5.11 4.05 11.65
CA GLY A 275 4.19 3.62 12.72
C GLY A 275 4.80 2.56 13.63
N TYR A 276 3.95 1.69 14.21
CA TYR A 276 4.35 0.64 15.13
C TYR A 276 3.93 -0.76 14.63
N ASN A 277 4.88 -1.69 14.52
CA ASN A 277 4.63 -3.12 14.26
C ASN A 277 3.72 -3.38 13.04
N ASN A 278 3.89 -2.64 11.95
CA ASN A 278 3.21 -2.91 10.68
C ASN A 278 4.04 -3.89 9.83
N LEU A 279 3.38 -4.76 9.08
CA LEU A 279 3.99 -5.92 8.45
C LEU A 279 3.48 -6.12 7.02
N VAL A 280 4.41 -6.27 6.07
CA VAL A 280 4.11 -6.80 4.73
C VAL A 280 4.81 -8.15 4.61
N GLU A 281 4.03 -9.22 4.48
CA GLU A 281 4.51 -10.62 4.47
C GLU A 281 5.07 -11.08 3.11
N LEU A 282 5.54 -12.33 3.08
CA LEU A 282 6.16 -13.01 1.92
C LEU A 282 5.42 -12.71 0.60
N GLY A 283 6.15 -12.40 -0.47
CA GLY A 283 5.58 -12.33 -1.83
C GLY A 283 4.53 -11.22 -2.09
N ALA A 284 4.19 -10.38 -1.11
CA ALA A 284 3.21 -9.30 -1.24
C ALA A 284 3.78 -8.08 -2.01
N HIS A 285 4.17 -8.31 -3.25
CA HIS A 285 4.77 -7.31 -4.15
C HIS A 285 3.90 -6.04 -4.25
N HIS A 286 4.54 -4.87 -4.15
CA HIS A 286 3.88 -3.54 -4.12
C HIS A 286 2.90 -3.32 -2.94
N GLY A 287 2.87 -4.22 -1.95
CA GLY A 287 2.03 -4.07 -0.76
C GLY A 287 2.34 -2.78 0.00
N THR A 288 1.33 -1.95 0.22
CA THR A 288 1.51 -0.59 0.76
C THR A 288 0.75 -0.39 2.08
N ILE A 289 1.47 -0.06 3.15
CA ILE A 289 0.89 0.34 4.45
C ILE A 289 1.26 1.80 4.72
N GLY A 290 0.28 2.71 4.72
CA GLY A 290 0.51 4.14 4.96
C GLY A 290 1.07 4.44 6.35
N GLY A 291 0.77 3.59 7.34
CA GLY A 291 1.35 3.57 8.68
C GLY A 291 0.35 3.07 9.71
N GLY A 292 0.45 3.56 10.95
CA GLY A 292 -0.45 3.19 12.05
C GLY A 292 0.13 2.11 12.96
N GLU A 293 -0.72 1.23 13.49
CA GLU A 293 -0.34 0.19 14.47
C GLU A 293 -0.83 -1.20 14.02
N GLY A 294 0.06 -2.18 13.97
CA GLY A 294 -0.32 -3.60 13.86
C GLY A 294 -1.05 -3.98 12.56
N ASN A 295 -0.93 -3.20 11.49
CA ASN A 295 -1.58 -3.50 10.21
C ASN A 295 -0.75 -4.51 9.41
N VAL A 296 -1.41 -5.45 8.74
CA VAL A 296 -0.75 -6.57 8.04
C VAL A 296 -1.31 -6.78 6.64
N ILE A 297 -0.42 -6.81 5.64
CA ILE A 297 -0.69 -7.39 4.32
C ILE A 297 0.00 -8.76 4.32
N TRP A 298 -0.78 -9.82 4.12
CA TRP A 298 -0.36 -11.22 4.26
C TRP A 298 0.25 -11.80 2.96
N ASP A 299 0.61 -13.08 2.97
CA ASP A 299 1.37 -13.75 1.91
C ASP A 299 0.75 -13.55 0.51
N SER A 300 1.56 -13.10 -0.44
CA SER A 300 1.20 -13.02 -1.86
C SER A 300 -0.05 -12.18 -2.19
N ALA A 301 -0.48 -11.28 -1.29
CA ALA A 301 -1.54 -10.29 -1.53
C ALA A 301 -0.96 -9.04 -2.23
N ARG A 302 -0.83 -9.10 -3.55
CA ARG A 302 -0.05 -8.15 -4.37
C ARG A 302 -0.85 -6.89 -4.71
N PHE A 303 -0.14 -5.76 -4.81
CA PHE A 303 -0.70 -4.42 -5.06
C PHE A 303 -1.72 -3.93 -4.01
N SER A 304 -1.96 -4.71 -2.96
CA SER A 304 -2.94 -4.42 -1.92
C SER A 304 -2.46 -3.29 -0.99
N THR A 305 -3.41 -2.52 -0.47
CA THR A 305 -3.12 -1.25 0.23
C THR A 305 -3.90 -1.11 1.52
N ILE A 306 -3.20 -0.84 2.62
CA ILE A 306 -3.78 -0.40 3.89
C ILE A 306 -3.38 1.07 4.14
N GLY A 307 -4.34 2.00 4.04
CA GLY A 307 -4.07 3.43 4.24
C GLY A 307 -3.57 3.77 5.65
N GLY A 308 -3.89 2.92 6.63
CA GLY A 308 -3.30 2.91 7.97
C GLY A 308 -4.29 2.43 9.02
N GLY A 309 -4.26 3.02 10.21
CA GLY A 309 -5.18 2.69 11.30
C GLY A 309 -4.60 1.66 12.28
N ILE A 310 -5.46 0.83 12.89
CA ILE A 310 -5.07 -0.11 13.94
C ILE A 310 -5.56 -1.54 13.65
N GLY A 311 -4.64 -2.48 13.45
CA GLY A 311 -4.94 -3.91 13.35
C GLY A 311 -5.73 -4.32 12.11
N ASN A 312 -5.64 -3.57 11.01
CA ASN A 312 -6.31 -3.92 9.76
C ASN A 312 -5.51 -5.00 9.01
N ASN A 313 -6.21 -5.93 8.36
CA ASN A 313 -5.62 -7.12 7.75
C ASN A 313 -6.13 -7.32 6.31
N ILE A 314 -5.21 -7.52 5.37
CA ILE A 314 -5.52 -8.05 4.03
C ILE A 314 -4.84 -9.41 3.93
N ARG A 315 -5.65 -10.47 3.84
CA ARG A 315 -5.20 -11.86 3.93
C ARG A 315 -4.59 -12.39 2.63
N ASP A 316 -4.03 -13.59 2.77
CA ASP A 316 -3.24 -14.34 1.81
C ASP A 316 -3.93 -14.35 0.43
N SER A 317 -3.16 -14.11 -0.64
CA SER A 317 -3.63 -14.11 -2.03
C SER A 317 -4.75 -13.12 -2.40
N ALA A 318 -5.19 -12.21 -1.52
CA ALA A 318 -6.18 -11.18 -1.86
C ALA A 318 -5.53 -10.01 -2.62
N ASP A 319 -5.43 -10.14 -3.95
CA ASP A 319 -4.77 -9.17 -4.84
C ASP A 319 -5.62 -7.89 -5.04
N TYR A 320 -4.95 -6.75 -5.18
CA TYR A 320 -5.56 -5.42 -5.39
C TYR A 320 -6.56 -4.96 -4.31
N ALA A 321 -6.62 -5.65 -3.18
CA ALA A 321 -7.52 -5.34 -2.08
C ALA A 321 -7.13 -4.04 -1.38
N THR A 322 -8.11 -3.25 -0.94
CA THR A 322 -7.87 -1.96 -0.29
C THR A 322 -8.61 -1.84 1.05
N ILE A 323 -7.89 -1.43 2.10
CA ILE A 323 -8.48 -0.96 3.36
C ILE A 323 -8.02 0.48 3.60
N SER A 324 -8.88 1.47 3.39
CA SER A 324 -8.51 2.89 3.51
C SER A 324 -8.08 3.28 4.93
N GLY A 325 -8.48 2.50 5.94
CA GLY A 325 -7.99 2.59 7.31
C GLY A 325 -8.99 2.07 8.33
N GLY A 326 -9.08 2.73 9.48
CA GLY A 326 -10.00 2.36 10.56
C GLY A 326 -9.38 1.37 11.56
N ARG A 327 -10.19 0.49 12.16
CA ARG A 327 -9.71 -0.45 13.18
C ARG A 327 -10.26 -1.87 12.99
N SER A 328 -9.36 -2.85 12.97
CA SER A 328 -9.69 -4.28 12.95
C SER A 328 -10.58 -4.70 11.78
N ASN A 329 -10.41 -4.06 10.63
CA ASN A 329 -11.07 -4.45 9.38
C ASN A 329 -10.27 -5.58 8.70
N ASN A 330 -10.95 -6.53 8.06
CA ASN A 330 -10.33 -7.74 7.50
C ASN A 330 -10.87 -8.04 6.09
N VAL A 331 -9.98 -8.11 5.10
CA VAL A 331 -10.24 -8.78 3.81
C VAL A 331 -9.66 -10.19 3.91
N ASN A 332 -10.45 -11.22 3.63
CA ASN A 332 -10.02 -12.61 3.78
C ASN A 332 -9.32 -13.18 2.52
N ILE A 333 -8.93 -14.45 2.56
CA ILE A 333 -8.12 -15.13 1.55
C ILE A 333 -8.83 -15.15 0.18
N ASP A 334 -8.06 -15.05 -0.91
CA ASP A 334 -8.56 -15.06 -2.31
C ASP A 334 -9.64 -14.00 -2.64
N ALA A 335 -9.72 -12.92 -1.86
CA ALA A 335 -10.77 -11.91 -1.97
C ALA A 335 -10.34 -10.70 -2.84
N ASP A 336 -10.06 -10.98 -4.11
CA ASP A 336 -9.48 -10.03 -5.08
C ASP A 336 -10.32 -8.79 -5.37
N TYR A 337 -9.66 -7.66 -5.66
CA TYR A 337 -10.26 -6.37 -6.03
C TYR A 337 -11.26 -5.80 -5.00
N THR A 338 -11.22 -6.27 -3.76
CA THR A 338 -12.16 -5.86 -2.71
C THR A 338 -11.78 -4.52 -2.08
N THR A 339 -12.75 -3.83 -1.48
CA THR A 339 -12.50 -2.54 -0.81
C THR A 339 -13.27 -2.40 0.50
N ILE A 340 -12.57 -2.05 1.59
CA ILE A 340 -13.15 -1.57 2.84
C ILE A 340 -12.78 -0.09 3.02
N GLY A 341 -13.74 0.81 2.83
CA GLY A 341 -13.54 2.27 2.93
C GLY A 341 -13.18 2.78 4.34
N GLY A 342 -13.25 1.90 5.35
CA GLY A 342 -12.77 2.13 6.70
C GLY A 342 -13.71 1.60 7.77
N GLY A 343 -13.87 2.34 8.86
CA GLY A 343 -14.76 1.95 9.96
C GLY A 343 -14.13 0.99 10.96
N ARG A 344 -14.95 0.16 11.63
CA ARG A 344 -14.46 -0.78 12.67
C ARG A 344 -15.05 -2.18 12.55
N GLY A 345 -14.17 -3.19 12.46
CA GLY A 345 -14.55 -4.60 12.54
C GLY A 345 -15.31 -5.10 11.31
N ASN A 346 -15.16 -4.43 10.17
CA ASN A 346 -15.81 -4.83 8.92
C ASN A 346 -15.02 -5.98 8.26
N ASN A 347 -15.72 -6.96 7.68
CA ASN A 347 -15.10 -8.15 7.10
C ASN A 347 -15.62 -8.44 5.70
N ILE A 348 -14.72 -8.73 4.76
CA ILE A 348 -15.04 -9.39 3.48
C ILE A 348 -14.49 -10.82 3.51
N GLY A 349 -15.27 -11.79 3.02
CA GLY A 349 -15.05 -13.23 3.17
C GLY A 349 -13.98 -13.84 2.26
N LEU A 350 -13.84 -15.17 2.35
CA LEU A 350 -12.98 -15.98 1.47
C LEU A 350 -13.57 -15.95 0.05
N ASN A 351 -12.75 -15.84 -1.01
CA ASN A 351 -13.21 -15.93 -2.41
C ASN A 351 -14.30 -14.89 -2.79
N SER A 352 -14.46 -13.82 -2.00
CA SER A 352 -15.54 -12.83 -2.13
C SER A 352 -15.17 -11.67 -3.06
N GLY A 353 -14.66 -12.00 -4.25
CA GLY A 353 -14.05 -11.05 -5.20
C GLY A 353 -14.96 -9.90 -5.66
N TRP A 354 -14.35 -8.75 -5.99
CA TRP A 354 -15.00 -7.49 -6.42
C TRP A 354 -16.02 -6.90 -5.42
N SER A 355 -16.09 -7.43 -4.20
CA SER A 355 -17.01 -6.98 -3.16
C SER A 355 -16.51 -5.72 -2.42
N SER A 356 -17.44 -4.91 -1.90
CA SER A 356 -17.11 -3.64 -1.23
C SER A 356 -17.90 -3.40 0.06
N ILE A 357 -17.23 -2.84 1.06
CA ILE A 357 -17.84 -2.29 2.27
C ILE A 357 -17.43 -0.82 2.40
N GLY A 358 -18.36 0.11 2.18
CA GLY A 358 -18.08 1.55 2.22
C GLY A 358 -17.59 2.05 3.59
N GLY A 359 -17.96 1.35 4.66
CA GLY A 359 -17.44 1.57 6.01
C GLY A 359 -18.40 1.10 7.09
N GLY A 360 -18.61 1.91 8.12
CA GLY A 360 -19.51 1.60 9.23
C GLY A 360 -18.86 0.67 10.27
N ARG A 361 -19.64 -0.20 10.90
CA ARG A 361 -19.20 -1.06 12.00
C ARG A 361 -19.73 -2.49 11.87
N GLN A 362 -18.85 -3.48 12.03
CA GLN A 362 -19.21 -4.91 12.07
C GLN A 362 -20.08 -5.37 10.88
N ASN A 363 -19.93 -4.73 9.72
CA ASN A 363 -20.59 -5.16 8.49
C ASN A 363 -19.80 -6.33 7.88
N GLY A 364 -20.50 -7.33 7.36
CA GLY A 364 -19.90 -8.59 6.93
C GLY A 364 -20.36 -9.03 5.56
N ILE A 365 -19.46 -9.14 4.60
CA ILE A 365 -19.66 -9.97 3.41
C ILE A 365 -19.03 -11.32 3.75
N GLN A 366 -19.82 -12.40 3.70
CA GLN A 366 -19.37 -13.76 4.00
C GLN A 366 -18.60 -14.35 2.82
N SER A 367 -18.07 -15.57 3.01
CA SER A 367 -17.31 -16.31 2.00
C SER A 367 -18.15 -16.60 0.77
N ASP A 368 -17.51 -16.66 -0.39
CA ASP A 368 -18.12 -17.04 -1.67
C ASP A 368 -19.30 -16.12 -2.02
N VAL A 369 -18.99 -14.80 -2.06
CA VAL A 369 -19.92 -13.73 -2.47
C VAL A 369 -19.20 -12.78 -3.41
N GLN A 370 -19.52 -12.84 -4.70
CA GLN A 370 -18.96 -11.98 -5.72
C GLN A 370 -19.81 -10.73 -5.94
N TYR A 371 -19.13 -9.59 -6.17
CA TYR A 371 -19.76 -8.28 -6.43
C TYR A 371 -20.70 -7.78 -5.32
N GLY A 372 -20.60 -8.32 -4.11
CA GLY A 372 -21.43 -7.94 -2.96
C GLY A 372 -21.10 -6.53 -2.48
N THR A 373 -22.11 -5.72 -2.18
CA THR A 373 -21.92 -4.33 -1.73
C THR A 373 -22.64 -4.04 -0.41
N ILE A 374 -21.92 -3.49 0.57
CA ILE A 374 -22.50 -2.91 1.79
C ILE A 374 -22.00 -1.46 1.94
N ALA A 375 -22.83 -0.48 1.59
CA ALA A 375 -22.39 0.92 1.60
C ALA A 375 -22.04 1.44 3.01
N GLY A 376 -22.57 0.83 4.08
CA GLY A 376 -22.16 1.11 5.45
C GLY A 376 -23.15 0.58 6.51
N GLY A 377 -23.36 1.36 7.58
CA GLY A 377 -24.27 1.01 8.67
C GLY A 377 -23.63 0.16 9.78
N TRP A 378 -24.45 -0.60 10.51
CA TRP A 378 -24.00 -1.47 11.61
C TRP A 378 -24.60 -2.88 11.51
N LEU A 379 -23.76 -3.92 11.60
CA LEU A 379 -24.17 -5.34 11.56
C LEU A 379 -24.98 -5.75 10.31
N ASN A 380 -24.77 -5.07 9.18
CA ASN A 380 -25.36 -5.50 7.90
C ASN A 380 -24.54 -6.66 7.32
N ILE A 381 -25.22 -7.68 6.75
CA ILE A 381 -24.58 -8.94 6.31
C ILE A 381 -25.04 -9.35 4.91
N LEU A 382 -24.09 -9.63 4.00
CA LEU A 382 -24.32 -10.51 2.85
C LEU A 382 -23.81 -11.91 3.23
N ARG A 383 -24.67 -12.92 3.16
CA ARG A 383 -24.32 -14.32 3.43
C ARG A 383 -23.73 -14.99 2.20
N THR A 384 -23.16 -16.17 2.40
CA THR A 384 -22.58 -17.01 1.32
C THR A 384 -23.56 -17.24 0.17
N ASP A 385 -23.05 -17.28 -1.06
CA ASP A 385 -23.78 -17.37 -2.31
C ASP A 385 -24.71 -16.17 -2.65
N ALA A 386 -24.73 -15.09 -1.84
CA ALA A 386 -25.58 -13.91 -2.07
C ALA A 386 -25.06 -12.96 -3.19
N ASP A 387 -24.57 -13.50 -4.29
CA ASP A 387 -23.93 -12.79 -5.40
C ASP A 387 -24.72 -11.58 -5.93
N TYR A 388 -23.99 -10.55 -6.35
CA TYR A 388 -24.52 -9.28 -6.89
C TYR A 388 -25.46 -8.49 -5.96
N SER A 389 -25.59 -8.88 -4.69
CA SER A 389 -26.52 -8.26 -3.75
C SER A 389 -25.99 -6.99 -3.09
N THR A 390 -26.90 -6.09 -2.71
CA THR A 390 -26.53 -4.77 -2.16
C THR A 390 -27.32 -4.41 -0.90
N ILE A 391 -26.61 -4.02 0.17
CA ILE A 391 -27.17 -3.33 1.34
C ILE A 391 -26.71 -1.86 1.34
N GLY A 392 -27.64 -0.93 1.14
CA GLY A 392 -27.37 0.52 1.16
C GLY A 392 -27.05 1.09 2.54
N GLY A 393 -27.28 0.33 3.61
CA GLY A 393 -26.88 0.66 4.98
C GLY A 393 -27.91 0.22 6.01
N GLY A 394 -28.11 1.05 7.04
CA GLY A 394 -29.02 0.75 8.14
C GLY A 394 -28.41 -0.13 9.23
N GLU A 395 -29.24 -0.89 9.93
CA GLU A 395 -28.83 -1.75 11.04
C GLU A 395 -29.36 -3.20 10.90
N GLY A 396 -28.47 -4.19 11.02
CA GLY A 396 -28.88 -5.60 11.15
C GLY A 396 -29.61 -6.17 9.93
N ASN A 397 -29.47 -5.57 8.75
CA ASN A 397 -30.09 -6.07 7.52
C ASN A 397 -29.26 -7.23 6.94
N VAL A 398 -29.91 -8.23 6.35
CA VAL A 398 -29.26 -9.45 5.85
C VAL A 398 -29.79 -9.86 4.48
N ILE A 399 -28.91 -10.37 3.62
CA ILE A 399 -29.28 -11.00 2.35
C ILE A 399 -28.61 -12.37 2.24
N ASP A 400 -29.38 -13.38 1.86
CA ASP A 400 -28.95 -14.73 1.42
C ASP A 400 -29.15 -14.90 -0.10
N GLY A 401 -30.29 -14.44 -0.64
CA GLY A 401 -30.65 -14.67 -2.04
C GLY A 401 -29.94 -13.75 -3.03
N THR A 402 -29.46 -14.31 -4.15
CA THR A 402 -28.75 -13.59 -5.22
C THR A 402 -29.52 -12.40 -5.79
N TYR A 403 -28.81 -11.41 -6.35
CA TYR A 403 -29.39 -10.23 -7.02
C TYR A 403 -30.40 -9.45 -6.16
N SER A 404 -30.28 -9.48 -4.83
CA SER A 404 -31.25 -8.86 -3.92
C SER A 404 -30.73 -7.55 -3.32
N VAL A 405 -31.65 -6.64 -2.96
CA VAL A 405 -31.30 -5.27 -2.55
C VAL A 405 -32.10 -4.81 -1.34
N ILE A 406 -31.39 -4.33 -0.31
CA ILE A 406 -31.94 -3.61 0.84
C ILE A 406 -31.33 -2.20 0.86
N PRO A 407 -32.02 -1.13 0.41
CA PRO A 407 -31.43 0.22 0.40
C PRO A 407 -31.16 0.79 1.80
N GLY A 408 -31.73 0.21 2.85
CA GLY A 408 -31.51 0.56 4.24
C GLY A 408 -32.64 0.07 5.14
N GLY A 409 -32.84 0.74 6.27
CA GLY A 409 -33.83 0.33 7.28
C GLY A 409 -33.19 -0.52 8.38
N ARG A 410 -33.98 -1.33 9.07
CA ARG A 410 -33.49 -2.15 10.20
C ARG A 410 -34.13 -3.54 10.25
N GLY A 411 -33.29 -4.57 10.37
CA GLY A 411 -33.70 -5.94 10.67
C GLY A 411 -34.44 -6.67 9.53
N LEU A 412 -34.24 -6.28 8.27
CA LEU A 412 -34.82 -7.01 7.13
C LEU A 412 -33.87 -8.12 6.68
N SER A 413 -34.39 -9.34 6.51
CA SER A 413 -33.70 -10.47 5.91
C SER A 413 -34.37 -10.88 4.58
N LEU A 414 -33.63 -10.83 3.47
CA LEU A 414 -34.08 -11.33 2.16
C LEU A 414 -33.40 -12.68 1.86
N ILE A 415 -34.16 -13.77 1.94
CA ILE A 415 -33.61 -15.14 1.87
C ILE A 415 -33.59 -15.70 0.44
N ALA A 416 -34.49 -15.23 -0.42
CA ALA A 416 -34.70 -15.81 -1.75
C ALA A 416 -34.49 -14.77 -2.88
N ASP A 417 -33.96 -15.26 -4.00
CA ASP A 417 -33.37 -14.45 -5.08
C ASP A 417 -34.23 -13.30 -5.61
N ARG A 418 -33.54 -12.29 -6.17
CA ARG A 418 -34.10 -11.19 -6.98
C ARG A 418 -35.12 -10.34 -6.22
N SER A 419 -34.93 -10.21 -4.91
CA SER A 419 -35.86 -9.52 -4.02
C SER A 419 -35.38 -8.12 -3.65
N PHE A 420 -36.30 -7.17 -3.53
CA PHE A 420 -36.04 -5.80 -3.10
C PHE A 420 -36.81 -5.52 -1.82
N GLY A 421 -36.22 -4.85 -0.84
CA GLY A 421 -37.03 -4.46 0.33
C GLY A 421 -36.45 -3.46 1.29
N PHE A 422 -37.34 -2.71 1.94
CA PHE A 422 -37.01 -1.73 2.97
C PHE A 422 -37.91 -1.93 4.20
N LEU A 423 -37.34 -1.74 5.40
CA LEU A 423 -38.05 -1.95 6.67
C LEU A 423 -37.77 -0.80 7.64
N ALA A 424 -38.78 0.05 7.88
CA ALA A 424 -38.66 1.29 8.66
C ALA A 424 -38.73 1.05 10.19
N ASN A 425 -38.02 0.05 10.70
CA ASN A 425 -38.09 -0.36 12.10
C ASN A 425 -37.29 0.54 13.06
N ALA A 426 -37.97 1.08 14.07
CA ALA A 426 -37.33 1.66 15.27
C ALA A 426 -37.03 0.61 16.36
N GLY A 427 -37.65 -0.58 16.30
CA GLY A 427 -37.56 -1.66 17.30
C GLY A 427 -37.06 -2.98 16.72
N SER A 428 -36.97 -4.01 17.57
CA SER A 428 -36.49 -5.37 17.24
C SER A 428 -37.54 -6.24 16.53
N ASN A 429 -38.28 -5.66 15.59
CA ASN A 429 -39.39 -6.32 14.88
C ASN A 429 -38.90 -6.88 13.53
N ASP A 430 -37.82 -7.63 13.57
CA ASP A 430 -37.09 -8.11 12.41
C ASP A 430 -37.99 -8.96 11.49
N MET A 431 -37.84 -8.78 10.17
CA MET A 431 -38.72 -9.40 9.15
C MET A 431 -37.90 -10.27 8.22
N THR A 432 -38.41 -11.45 7.86
CA THR A 432 -37.76 -12.37 6.92
C THR A 432 -38.68 -12.65 5.74
N ILE A 433 -38.16 -12.47 4.52
CA ILE A 433 -38.84 -12.79 3.26
C ILE A 433 -38.18 -14.01 2.65
N SER A 434 -38.95 -15.08 2.44
CA SER A 434 -38.47 -16.38 1.95
C SER A 434 -38.92 -16.71 0.52
N GLU A 435 -39.56 -15.77 -0.17
CA GLU A 435 -40.09 -15.92 -1.53
C GLU A 435 -39.28 -15.08 -2.53
N SER A 436 -38.94 -15.65 -3.69
CA SER A 436 -38.15 -14.94 -4.72
C SER A 436 -38.98 -13.90 -5.49
N ASN A 437 -38.30 -12.89 -6.04
CA ASN A 437 -38.88 -11.81 -6.85
C ASN A 437 -39.86 -10.90 -6.08
N VAL A 438 -39.72 -10.79 -4.76
CA VAL A 438 -40.59 -9.97 -3.92
C VAL A 438 -40.06 -8.54 -3.79
N ALA A 439 -40.94 -7.56 -3.96
CA ALA A 439 -40.72 -6.18 -3.53
C ALA A 439 -41.48 -5.91 -2.22
N VAL A 440 -40.80 -5.64 -1.11
CA VAL A 440 -41.42 -5.41 0.21
C VAL A 440 -41.15 -4.02 0.79
N PHE A 441 -42.18 -3.40 1.34
CA PHE A 441 -42.10 -2.13 2.08
C PHE A 441 -42.72 -2.34 3.46
N GLY A 442 -41.87 -2.64 4.44
CA GLY A 442 -42.29 -2.93 5.81
C GLY A 442 -42.32 -1.68 6.70
N ASN A 443 -43.43 -1.48 7.40
CA ASN A 443 -43.64 -0.40 8.38
C ASN A 443 -43.41 1.03 7.83
N THR A 444 -43.56 1.21 6.52
CA THR A 444 -43.53 2.51 5.82
C THR A 444 -44.72 2.60 4.88
N ASP A 445 -45.24 3.81 4.66
CA ASP A 445 -46.18 4.06 3.57
C ASP A 445 -45.45 4.09 2.22
N LEU A 446 -46.17 3.77 1.14
CA LEU A 446 -45.74 3.97 -0.24
C LEU A 446 -46.59 5.06 -0.90
N TRP A 447 -46.10 6.30 -0.92
CA TRP A 447 -46.83 7.45 -1.47
C TRP A 447 -46.58 7.63 -2.97
N LEU A 448 -47.67 7.58 -3.76
CA LEU A 448 -47.66 7.81 -5.20
C LEU A 448 -48.07 9.27 -5.52
N ALA A 449 -47.15 10.21 -5.30
CA ALA A 449 -47.45 11.65 -5.35
C ALA A 449 -47.14 12.31 -6.72
N ASN A 450 -47.92 13.35 -7.06
CA ASN A 450 -47.64 14.27 -8.17
C ASN A 450 -47.73 15.73 -7.70
N ASN A 451 -47.03 16.64 -8.41
CA ASN A 451 -47.06 18.09 -8.15
C ASN A 451 -47.14 18.92 -9.45
N ASN A 452 -47.46 18.28 -10.58
CA ASN A 452 -47.50 18.86 -11.92
C ASN A 452 -48.91 18.90 -12.53
N GLY A 453 -49.95 18.57 -11.75
CA GLY A 453 -51.34 18.51 -12.19
C GLY A 453 -51.69 17.29 -13.06
N THR A 454 -50.79 16.30 -13.17
CA THR A 454 -51.01 15.05 -13.90
C THR A 454 -51.04 13.87 -12.93
N ALA A 455 -52.08 13.03 -13.01
CA ALA A 455 -52.20 11.84 -12.17
C ALA A 455 -50.95 10.95 -12.27
N SER A 456 -50.48 10.48 -11.12
CA SER A 456 -49.48 9.39 -11.06
C SER A 456 -50.19 8.05 -10.92
N GLN A 457 -49.56 7.00 -11.44
CA GLN A 457 -50.20 5.70 -11.60
C GLN A 457 -49.26 4.52 -11.35
N ILE A 458 -49.83 3.44 -10.79
CA ILE A 458 -49.22 2.11 -10.73
C ILE A 458 -49.78 1.30 -11.91
N ARG A 459 -48.90 0.62 -12.66
CA ARG A 459 -49.25 -0.16 -13.86
C ARG A 459 -48.98 -1.64 -13.67
N PHE A 460 -49.96 -2.46 -14.05
CA PHE A 460 -49.85 -3.91 -14.16
C PHE A 460 -49.89 -4.28 -15.64
N TYR A 461 -48.72 -4.56 -16.21
CA TYR A 461 -48.58 -4.96 -17.62
C TYR A 461 -48.99 -6.42 -17.81
N GLU A 462 -49.48 -6.76 -19.00
CA GLU A 462 -49.70 -8.15 -19.41
C GLU A 462 -48.37 -8.91 -19.57
N ALA A 463 -48.44 -10.24 -19.61
CA ALA A 463 -47.24 -11.08 -19.70
C ALA A 463 -46.53 -10.91 -21.07
N ASN A 464 -45.27 -10.47 -21.04
CA ASN A 464 -44.43 -10.30 -22.22
C ASN A 464 -43.09 -11.05 -22.04
N THR A 465 -42.67 -11.77 -23.09
CA THR A 465 -41.42 -12.55 -23.14
C THR A 465 -40.37 -11.97 -24.08
N GLY A 466 -40.61 -10.79 -24.67
CA GLY A 466 -39.72 -10.12 -25.61
C GLY A 466 -38.55 -9.43 -24.91
N SER A 467 -37.32 -9.78 -25.30
CA SER A 467 -36.09 -9.12 -24.84
C SER A 467 -35.86 -7.76 -25.53
N GLY A 468 -35.31 -6.80 -24.79
CA GLY A 468 -34.91 -5.49 -25.33
C GLY A 468 -35.64 -4.34 -24.64
N GLY A 469 -36.17 -3.40 -25.42
CA GLY A 469 -36.97 -2.29 -24.89
C GLY A 469 -38.24 -2.76 -24.16
N PHE A 470 -38.65 -2.00 -23.16
CA PHE A 470 -39.92 -2.18 -22.45
C PHE A 470 -40.62 -0.81 -22.36
N PRO A 471 -41.94 -0.69 -22.59
CA PRO A 471 -42.91 -1.79 -22.72
C PRO A 471 -43.14 -2.35 -24.13
N ASN A 472 -42.49 -1.88 -25.21
CA ASN A 472 -42.65 -2.46 -26.57
C ASN A 472 -44.12 -2.78 -26.97
N SER A 473 -45.03 -1.82 -26.82
CA SER A 473 -46.49 -1.96 -27.07
C SER A 473 -47.29 -2.96 -26.21
N THR A 474 -46.70 -3.51 -25.14
CA THR A 474 -47.40 -4.31 -24.10
C THR A 474 -48.54 -3.51 -23.45
N ASN A 475 -49.73 -4.09 -23.35
CA ASN A 475 -50.89 -3.49 -22.69
C ASN A 475 -50.76 -3.53 -21.16
N TYR A 476 -51.52 -2.70 -20.46
CA TYR A 476 -51.56 -2.67 -19.00
C TYR A 476 -52.93 -2.25 -18.46
N THR A 477 -53.18 -2.56 -17.19
CA THR A 477 -54.22 -1.91 -16.36
C THR A 477 -53.53 -1.02 -15.34
N SER A 478 -54.10 0.15 -15.02
CA SER A 478 -53.54 1.10 -14.06
C SER A 478 -54.51 1.47 -12.93
N PHE A 479 -53.96 1.86 -11.79
CA PHE A 479 -54.66 2.65 -10.78
C PHE A 479 -54.05 4.05 -10.74
N GLU A 480 -54.88 5.08 -10.87
CA GLU A 480 -54.47 6.49 -10.94
C GLU A 480 -55.41 7.34 -10.10
N ALA A 481 -54.89 8.35 -9.39
CA ALA A 481 -55.71 9.31 -8.65
C ALA A 481 -56.09 10.49 -9.56
N PRO A 482 -57.37 10.67 -9.95
CA PRO A 482 -57.82 11.86 -10.66
C PRO A 482 -57.79 13.09 -9.74
N PRO A 483 -58.04 14.31 -10.24
CA PRO A 483 -58.25 15.48 -9.38
C PRO A 483 -59.39 15.24 -8.37
N LEU A 484 -59.06 15.16 -7.09
CA LEU A 484 -60.02 14.94 -6.00
C LEU A 484 -60.46 16.28 -5.38
N GLY A 485 -61.71 16.35 -4.92
CA GLY A 485 -62.22 17.48 -4.13
C GLY A 485 -61.88 17.37 -2.64
N ASP A 486 -61.83 16.14 -2.13
CA ASP A 486 -61.65 15.78 -0.72
C ASP A 486 -60.63 14.61 -0.62
N THR A 487 -60.15 14.31 0.58
CA THR A 487 -59.34 13.10 0.83
C THR A 487 -60.23 11.85 0.75
N ILE A 488 -59.74 10.76 0.16
CA ILE A 488 -60.45 9.48 0.09
C ILE A 488 -59.53 8.35 0.58
N ALA A 489 -59.78 7.84 1.78
CA ALA A 489 -59.02 6.75 2.40
C ALA A 489 -59.87 5.47 2.49
N TYR A 490 -59.48 4.42 1.77
CA TYR A 490 -60.15 3.12 1.81
C TYR A 490 -59.53 2.16 2.83
N ILE A 491 -60.36 1.62 3.73
CA ILE A 491 -59.97 0.55 4.66
C ILE A 491 -60.54 -0.77 4.12
N LEU A 492 -59.66 -1.75 3.88
CA LEU A 492 -60.02 -3.10 3.43
C LEU A 492 -60.64 -3.95 4.55
N PRO A 493 -61.44 -4.99 4.24
CA PRO A 493 -61.99 -5.88 5.26
C PRO A 493 -60.90 -6.66 5.99
N ALA A 494 -61.05 -6.81 7.31
CA ALA A 494 -60.09 -7.53 8.17
C ALA A 494 -60.12 -9.08 8.01
N THR A 495 -60.96 -9.61 7.13
CA THR A 495 -61.11 -11.05 6.88
C THR A 495 -61.06 -11.36 5.39
N LYS A 496 -60.76 -12.61 5.03
CA LYS A 496 -61.03 -13.14 3.68
C LYS A 496 -62.55 -13.28 3.44
N PRO A 497 -63.03 -13.38 2.18
CA PRO A 497 -64.42 -13.74 1.90
C PRO A 497 -64.71 -15.17 2.39
N THR A 498 -65.97 -15.40 2.73
CA THR A 498 -66.48 -16.67 3.28
C THR A 498 -67.17 -17.55 2.23
N GLN A 499 -67.62 -16.96 1.12
CA GLN A 499 -68.32 -17.61 0.02
C GLN A 499 -67.73 -17.16 -1.32
N VAL A 500 -67.96 -17.97 -2.36
CA VAL A 500 -67.68 -17.60 -3.76
C VAL A 500 -68.63 -16.47 -4.19
N ASN A 501 -68.18 -15.58 -5.06
CA ASN A 501 -68.93 -14.39 -5.54
C ASN A 501 -69.26 -13.32 -4.48
N GLN A 502 -68.51 -13.25 -3.37
CA GLN A 502 -68.53 -12.06 -2.52
C GLN A 502 -67.67 -10.93 -3.11
N VAL A 503 -68.13 -9.68 -2.98
CA VAL A 503 -67.52 -8.47 -3.53
C VAL A 503 -67.23 -7.44 -2.44
N LEU A 504 -66.39 -6.44 -2.72
CA LEU A 504 -66.15 -5.33 -1.79
C LEU A 504 -67.26 -4.28 -1.93
N GLU A 505 -67.97 -4.02 -0.83
CA GLU A 505 -68.99 -2.98 -0.72
C GLU A 505 -68.69 -1.98 0.40
N VAL A 506 -69.28 -0.79 0.37
CA VAL A 506 -69.08 0.26 1.40
C VAL A 506 -69.93 -0.06 2.64
N ALA A 507 -69.26 -0.38 3.75
CA ALA A 507 -69.90 -0.64 5.04
C ALA A 507 -70.20 0.66 5.82
N ALA A 508 -69.30 1.65 5.73
CA ALA A 508 -69.43 2.94 6.41
C ALA A 508 -68.58 4.02 5.76
N ILE A 509 -69.02 5.27 5.88
CA ILE A 509 -68.26 6.49 5.54
C ILE A 509 -68.20 7.36 6.79
N ASN A 510 -66.99 7.64 7.29
CA ASN A 510 -66.73 8.43 8.49
C ASN A 510 -65.76 9.56 8.13
N GLY A 511 -66.30 10.68 7.66
CA GLY A 511 -65.51 11.71 6.98
C GLY A 511 -64.79 11.13 5.76
N ASP A 512 -63.54 11.50 5.59
CA ASP A 512 -62.62 11.07 4.51
C ASP A 512 -62.36 9.55 4.44
N THR A 513 -62.80 8.78 5.46
CA THR A 513 -62.52 7.35 5.59
C THR A 513 -63.72 6.49 5.17
N ILE A 514 -63.51 5.64 4.16
CA ILE A 514 -64.47 4.67 3.62
C ILE A 514 -64.05 3.27 4.09
N THR A 515 -64.88 2.60 4.88
CA THR A 515 -64.64 1.22 5.32
C THR A 515 -65.36 0.24 4.39
N LEU A 516 -64.63 -0.75 3.88
CA LEU A 516 -65.16 -1.79 2.98
C LEU A 516 -65.45 -3.09 3.73
N THR A 517 -66.45 -3.85 3.26
CA THR A 517 -66.80 -5.19 3.74
C THR A 517 -67.01 -6.16 2.57
N TRP A 518 -67.09 -7.46 2.86
CA TRP A 518 -67.44 -8.49 1.89
C TRP A 518 -68.97 -8.66 1.79
N GLY A 519 -69.57 -7.95 0.84
CA GLY A 519 -70.97 -8.13 0.47
C GLY A 519 -71.19 -9.44 -0.30
N THR A 520 -72.36 -10.04 -0.17
CA THR A 520 -72.91 -10.95 -1.18
C THR A 520 -73.67 -10.13 -2.22
N ASP A 521 -73.53 -10.43 -3.51
CA ASP A 521 -74.25 -9.70 -4.57
C ASP A 521 -75.78 -9.80 -4.42
N SER A 522 -76.37 -8.79 -3.78
CA SER A 522 -77.81 -8.61 -3.63
C SER A 522 -78.48 -7.98 -4.85
N THR A 523 -77.71 -7.61 -5.88
CA THR A 523 -78.19 -6.89 -7.07
C THR A 523 -78.47 -7.80 -8.25
N ILE A 524 -77.77 -8.93 -8.41
CA ILE A 524 -78.13 -9.97 -9.39
C ILE A 524 -79.45 -10.66 -9.00
N ALA A 525 -79.66 -10.96 -7.71
CA ALA A 525 -80.93 -11.55 -7.23
C ALA A 525 -82.13 -10.58 -7.32
N GLY A 526 -81.87 -9.27 -7.35
CA GLY A 526 -82.90 -8.23 -7.39
C GLY A 526 -83.39 -7.86 -8.80
N ARG A 527 -82.67 -8.24 -9.86
CA ARG A 527 -83.08 -7.99 -11.26
C ARG A 527 -84.15 -8.98 -11.73
N VAL A 528 -85.35 -8.88 -11.16
CA VAL A 528 -86.57 -9.09 -11.97
C VAL A 528 -86.57 -7.97 -13.00
N ASP A 529 -86.36 -8.31 -14.27
CA ASP A 529 -86.20 -7.31 -15.33
C ASP A 529 -87.55 -6.66 -15.65
N SER A 530 -87.75 -5.44 -15.14
CA SER A 530 -88.99 -4.67 -15.32
C SER A 530 -89.20 -4.18 -16.76
N ASP A 531 -88.16 -4.25 -17.60
CA ASP A 531 -88.19 -3.83 -18.99
C ASP A 531 -88.36 -5.03 -19.95
N VAL A 532 -88.46 -6.26 -19.44
CA VAL A 532 -89.04 -7.39 -20.17
C VAL A 532 -90.58 -7.28 -20.10
N PRO A 533 -91.29 -7.07 -21.22
CA PRO A 533 -92.74 -7.17 -21.23
C PRO A 533 -93.15 -8.59 -20.80
N THR A 534 -94.15 -8.70 -19.91
CA THR A 534 -94.62 -9.98 -19.36
C THR A 534 -95.25 -10.87 -20.45
N ALA A 535 -94.39 -11.58 -21.18
CA ALA A 535 -94.71 -12.31 -22.40
C ALA A 535 -94.05 -13.71 -22.49
N ILE A 536 -93.47 -14.22 -21.39
CA ILE A 536 -93.35 -15.66 -21.11
C ILE A 536 -93.87 -15.88 -19.69
N GLY A 537 -95.05 -16.49 -19.56
CA GLY A 537 -95.63 -16.86 -18.27
C GLY A 537 -95.15 -18.23 -17.82
N ILE A 538 -94.22 -18.28 -16.86
CA ILE A 538 -93.77 -19.52 -16.19
C ILE A 538 -93.78 -19.34 -14.66
N GLY A 539 -94.96 -18.97 -14.13
CA GLY A 539 -95.19 -18.75 -12.70
C GLY A 539 -96.02 -19.85 -12.04
N GLU A 540 -95.33 -20.93 -11.64
CA GLU A 540 -95.76 -21.98 -10.69
C GLU A 540 -97.02 -22.84 -11.03
N PRO A 541 -97.20 -24.03 -10.39
CA PRO A 541 -98.01 -25.10 -10.98
C PRO A 541 -99.26 -25.47 -10.16
N ASP A 542 -100.46 -25.40 -10.77
CA ASP A 542 -101.68 -26.01 -10.18
C ASP A 542 -102.79 -26.38 -11.20
N ASP A 543 -102.44 -26.67 -12.47
CA ASP A 543 -103.38 -27.25 -13.46
C ASP A 543 -102.72 -28.35 -14.31
N GLY A 544 -103.29 -29.56 -14.25
CA GLY A 544 -102.86 -30.73 -15.03
C GLY A 544 -103.23 -30.69 -16.51
N SER A 545 -104.11 -29.77 -16.94
CA SER A 545 -104.59 -29.68 -18.33
C SER A 545 -103.47 -29.45 -19.36
N LEU A 546 -102.41 -28.73 -18.97
CA LEU A 546 -101.28 -28.42 -19.85
C LEU A 546 -100.39 -29.64 -20.12
N LEU A 547 -100.21 -30.54 -19.15
CA LEU A 547 -99.48 -31.80 -19.38
C LEU A 547 -100.28 -32.74 -20.29
N GLU A 548 -101.60 -32.82 -20.12
CA GLU A 548 -102.47 -33.66 -20.95
C GLU A 548 -102.52 -33.15 -22.41
N ASN A 549 -102.51 -31.83 -22.61
CA ASN A 549 -102.44 -31.22 -23.94
C ASN A 549 -101.04 -31.37 -24.58
N GLY A 550 -99.97 -31.24 -23.80
CA GLY A 550 -98.60 -31.48 -24.26
C GLY A 550 -98.36 -32.94 -24.67
N MET A 551 -98.82 -33.90 -23.86
CA MET A 551 -98.73 -35.32 -24.19
C MET A 551 -99.55 -35.68 -25.43
N ARG A 552 -100.81 -35.22 -25.56
CA ARG A 552 -101.61 -35.47 -26.76
C ARG A 552 -100.99 -34.89 -28.04
N GLN A 553 -100.32 -33.74 -27.97
CA GLN A 553 -99.56 -33.21 -29.12
C GLN A 553 -98.31 -34.04 -29.43
N LEU A 554 -97.61 -34.54 -28.40
CA LEU A 554 -96.44 -35.40 -28.59
C LEU A 554 -96.82 -36.79 -29.14
N GLU A 555 -97.91 -37.38 -28.66
CA GLU A 555 -98.48 -38.64 -29.15
C GLU A 555 -98.94 -38.52 -30.61
N ALA A 556 -99.66 -37.45 -30.96
CA ALA A 556 -100.06 -37.19 -32.35
C ALA A 556 -98.85 -36.97 -33.29
N GLN A 557 -97.76 -36.36 -32.79
CA GLN A 557 -96.50 -36.27 -33.54
C GLN A 557 -95.79 -37.63 -33.62
N LEU A 558 -95.93 -38.50 -32.61
CA LEU A 558 -95.38 -39.85 -32.62
C LEU A 558 -96.11 -40.72 -33.65
N GLU A 559 -97.43 -40.78 -33.62
CA GLU A 559 -98.26 -41.52 -34.58
C GLU A 559 -97.99 -41.05 -36.02
N ALA A 560 -97.96 -39.74 -36.27
CA ALA A 560 -97.64 -39.19 -37.58
C ALA A 560 -96.23 -39.61 -38.07
N ARG A 561 -95.26 -39.73 -37.15
CA ARG A 561 -93.89 -40.13 -37.46
C ARG A 561 -93.75 -41.65 -37.64
N GLU A 562 -94.53 -42.46 -36.93
CA GLU A 562 -94.63 -43.91 -37.15
C GLU A 562 -95.33 -44.23 -38.47
N GLN A 563 -96.41 -43.53 -38.82
CA GLN A 563 -97.06 -43.64 -40.13
C GLN A 563 -96.10 -43.25 -41.27
N LEU A 564 -95.29 -42.19 -41.08
CA LEU A 564 -94.25 -41.81 -42.04
C LEU A 564 -93.15 -42.89 -42.17
N LEU A 565 -92.71 -43.47 -41.04
CA LEU A 565 -91.71 -44.54 -41.02
C LEU A 565 -92.22 -45.80 -41.72
N GLU A 566 -93.48 -46.17 -41.50
CA GLU A 566 -94.13 -47.33 -42.12
C GLU A 566 -94.37 -47.11 -43.63
N ALA A 567 -94.71 -45.88 -44.04
CA ALA A 567 -94.75 -45.50 -45.45
C ALA A 567 -93.36 -45.56 -46.11
N GLN A 568 -92.31 -45.16 -45.38
CA GLN A 568 -90.91 -45.29 -45.85
C GLN A 568 -90.47 -46.74 -45.96
N LYS A 569 -90.80 -47.62 -45.01
CA LYS A 569 -90.55 -49.07 -45.12
C LYS A 569 -91.20 -49.65 -46.38
N LYS A 570 -92.49 -49.39 -46.60
CA LYS A 570 -93.20 -49.88 -47.80
C LYS A 570 -92.62 -49.32 -49.10
N ARG A 571 -92.08 -48.09 -49.08
CA ARG A 571 -91.34 -47.53 -50.21
C ARG A 571 -90.01 -48.25 -50.45
N ILE A 572 -89.28 -48.61 -49.38
CA ILE A 572 -88.04 -49.39 -49.46
C ILE A 572 -88.31 -50.82 -49.94
N GLU A 573 -89.35 -51.50 -49.43
CA GLU A 573 -89.77 -52.83 -49.88
C GLU A 573 -90.17 -52.82 -51.36
N ALA A 574 -90.92 -51.80 -51.81
CA ALA A 574 -91.25 -51.62 -53.22
C ALA A 574 -90.00 -51.41 -54.09
N LEU A 575 -89.06 -50.55 -53.65
CA LEU A 575 -87.79 -50.33 -54.34
C LEU A 575 -86.89 -51.58 -54.35
N GLN A 576 -86.92 -52.41 -53.30
CA GLN A 576 -86.20 -53.68 -53.26
C GLN A 576 -86.83 -54.73 -54.18
N ALA A 577 -88.17 -54.77 -54.30
CA ALA A 577 -88.87 -55.62 -55.27
C ALA A 577 -88.63 -55.16 -56.72
N GLU A 578 -88.49 -53.85 -56.95
CA GLU A 578 -88.12 -53.26 -58.23
C GLU A 578 -86.65 -53.53 -58.58
N LEU A 579 -85.73 -53.42 -57.61
CA LEU A 579 -84.32 -53.80 -57.77
C LEU A 579 -84.19 -55.31 -58.08
N GLN A 580 -84.91 -56.18 -57.38
CA GLN A 580 -84.92 -57.62 -57.67
C GLN A 580 -85.54 -57.99 -59.03
N ARG A 581 -86.35 -57.11 -59.63
CA ARG A 581 -86.80 -57.24 -61.03
C ARG A 581 -85.74 -56.79 -62.03
N LEU A 582 -84.92 -55.79 -61.68
CA LEU A 582 -83.80 -55.34 -62.51
C LEU A 582 -82.60 -56.31 -62.44
N GLU A 583 -82.33 -56.91 -61.28
CA GLU A 583 -81.25 -57.91 -61.10
C GLU A 583 -81.61 -59.28 -61.72
N LYS A 584 -82.89 -59.65 -61.76
CA LYS A 584 -83.39 -60.80 -62.54
C LYS A 584 -83.75 -60.35 -63.96
N GLY A 585 -82.73 -59.90 -64.69
CA GLY A 585 -82.88 -59.16 -65.93
C GLY A 585 -83.82 -59.78 -66.97
N ASP A 586 -84.79 -58.99 -67.41
CA ASP A 586 -85.70 -59.27 -68.52
C ASP A 586 -85.18 -58.56 -69.79
N PRO A 587 -84.80 -59.28 -70.87
CA PRO A 587 -83.90 -58.72 -71.89
C PRO A 587 -84.62 -58.16 -73.13
N GLN A 588 -84.94 -56.87 -73.16
CA GLN A 588 -85.32 -56.17 -74.40
C GLN A 588 -84.81 -54.72 -74.49
N LEU A 589 -84.36 -54.36 -75.72
CA LEU A 589 -84.22 -53.01 -76.29
C LEU A 589 -83.31 -52.04 -75.51
N SER A 590 -82.10 -51.64 -75.95
CA SER A 590 -81.46 -51.61 -77.29
C SER A 590 -82.20 -50.82 -78.38
N SER A 591 -81.71 -49.60 -78.69
CA SER A 591 -81.93 -48.80 -79.91
C SER A 591 -83.39 -48.33 -80.18
N GLU A 592 -83.71 -47.13 -80.72
CA GLU A 592 -82.99 -46.10 -81.48
C GLU A 592 -83.54 -44.67 -81.15
N GLY A 593 -82.95 -43.60 -81.74
CA GLY A 593 -83.56 -42.26 -81.89
C GLY A 593 -83.48 -41.34 -80.66
N VAL A 594 -82.97 -40.10 -80.66
CA VAL A 594 -82.71 -39.09 -81.72
C VAL A 594 -83.97 -38.50 -82.37
N GLU A 595 -84.54 -37.49 -81.70
CA GLU A 595 -84.50 -36.08 -82.15
C GLU A 595 -84.31 -35.16 -80.92
#